data_AF-A0A445BYF1-F1
#
_entry.id   AF-A0A445BYF1-F1
#
_cell.length_a   1.000
_cell.length_b   1.000
_cell.length_c   1.000
_cell.angle_alpha   90.00
_cell.angle_beta   90.00
_cell.angle_gamma   90.00
#
_symmetry.space_group_name_H-M   'P 1'
#
loop_
_entity.id
_entity.type
_entity.pdbx_description
1 polymer ?
#
loop_
_entity_poly.entity_id
_entity_poly.type
_entity_poly.pdbx_seq_one_letter_code
_entity_poly.pdbx_strand_id
1 'polypeptide(L)'
;MELDHGMDFEDYFPYMISSLGAEGFIGELCNGFSLLMDANKGLITFESLKMNCCLLGLEVRDDELLCMLMEGDLDGDGALNQMEFCILMFRISPCLMDDGDSPKFLPQNVDPMLM
;
A
#
# COMPACT_ATOMS: atom_id res chain seq x y z
N MET A 1 -1.50 -28.05 -9.97
CA MET A 1 -1.25 -26.81 -10.70
C MET A 1 -1.59 -25.71 -9.73
N GLU A 2 -0.60 -25.29 -8.94
CA GLU A 2 -0.74 -24.10 -8.11
C GLU A 2 -0.55 -22.91 -9.04
N LEU A 3 -1.60 -22.10 -9.17
CA LEU A 3 -1.52 -20.82 -9.85
C LEU A 3 -0.91 -19.85 -8.85
N ASP A 4 0.42 -19.87 -8.76
CA ASP A 4 1.19 -18.72 -8.31
C ASP A 4 1.07 -17.67 -9.42
N HIS A 5 0.04 -16.84 -9.32
CA HIS A 5 0.03 -15.52 -9.93
C HIS A 5 0.10 -14.54 -8.76
N GLY A 6 1.17 -14.64 -7.98
CA GLY A 6 1.67 -13.50 -7.24
C GLY A 6 1.77 -12.37 -8.24
N MET A 7 0.93 -11.36 -8.05
CA MET A 7 1.13 -10.07 -8.70
C MET A 7 2.57 -9.70 -8.35
N ASP A 8 3.49 -9.83 -9.32
CA ASP A 8 4.85 -9.32 -9.24
C ASP A 8 4.71 -7.79 -9.24
N PHE A 9 4.15 -7.27 -8.15
CA PHE A 9 4.25 -5.87 -7.80
C PHE A 9 5.70 -5.75 -7.37
N GLU A 10 6.55 -5.49 -8.36
CA GLU A 10 7.95 -5.17 -8.13
C GLU A 10 7.97 -4.14 -7.00
N ASP A 11 8.58 -4.51 -5.87
CA ASP A 11 8.39 -3.75 -4.65
C ASP A 11 9.13 -2.40 -4.79
N TYR A 12 8.38 -1.38 -5.22
CA TYR A 12 8.90 -0.04 -5.41
C TYR A 12 8.98 0.73 -4.09
N PHE A 13 8.52 0.15 -2.97
CA PHE A 13 8.48 0.83 -1.67
C PHE A 13 9.89 1.20 -1.18
N PRO A 14 10.90 0.31 -1.20
CA PRO A 14 12.26 0.66 -0.81
C PRO A 14 12.84 1.81 -1.63
N TYR A 15 12.53 1.87 -2.93
CA TYR A 15 12.96 2.96 -3.79
C TYR A 15 12.24 4.27 -3.43
N MET A 16 10.92 4.25 -3.28
CA MET A 16 10.13 5.41 -2.88
C MET A 16 10.56 5.96 -1.52
N ILE A 17 10.77 5.09 -0.53
CA ILE A 17 11.27 5.44 0.80
C ILE A 17 12.68 6.03 0.71
N SER A 18 13.58 5.42 -0.07
CA SER A 18 14.96 5.91 -0.24
C SER A 18 15.01 7.27 -0.95
N SER A 19 14.08 7.55 -1.86
CA SER A 19 14.07 8.77 -2.65
C SER A 19 13.30 9.91 -1.97
N LEU A 20 12.18 9.62 -1.31
CA LEU A 20 11.27 10.60 -0.73
C LEU A 20 11.45 10.77 0.79
N GLY A 21 12.17 9.83 1.42
CA GLY A 21 12.18 9.67 2.87
C GLY A 21 10.88 9.03 3.39
N ALA A 22 10.89 8.58 4.65
CA ALA A 22 9.73 7.95 5.27
C ALA A 22 8.51 8.88 5.32
N GLU A 23 8.72 10.16 5.65
CA GLU A 23 7.64 11.17 5.69
C GLU A 23 7.05 11.43 4.30
N GLY A 24 7.89 11.54 3.27
CA GLY A 24 7.44 11.72 1.89
C GLY A 24 6.68 10.51 1.37
N PHE A 25 7.13 9.30 1.69
CA PHE A 25 6.43 8.06 1.36
C PHE A 25 5.03 7.98 2.01
N ILE A 26 4.91 8.32 3.29
CA ILE A 26 3.61 8.38 3.98
C ILE A 26 2.69 9.42 3.31
N GLY A 27 3.25 10.55 2.87
CA GLY A 27 2.53 11.56 2.09
C GLY A 27 1.96 10.99 0.79
N GLU A 28 2.74 10.22 0.05
CA GLU A 28 2.28 9.56 -1.18
C GLU A 28 1.20 8.52 -0.94
N LEU A 29 1.27 7.76 0.16
CA LEU A 29 0.18 6.86 0.54
C LEU A 29 -1.12 7.63 0.84
N CYS A 30 -1.02 8.78 1.52
CA CYS A 30 -2.18 9.64 1.80
C CYS A 30 -2.75 10.25 0.51
N ASN A 31 -1.90 10.62 -0.44
CA ASN A 31 -2.30 11.09 -1.76
C ASN A 31 -3.02 9.97 -2.53
N GLY A 32 -2.46 8.76 -2.54
CA GLY A 32 -3.07 7.57 -3.13
C GLY A 32 -4.46 7.28 -2.55
N PHE A 33 -4.59 7.32 -1.22
CA PHE A 33 -5.89 7.19 -0.55
C PHE A 33 -6.89 8.24 -1.06
N SER A 34 -6.46 9.51 -1.12
CA SER A 34 -7.31 10.62 -1.54
C SER A 34 -7.76 10.50 -3.01
N LEU A 35 -6.95 9.86 -3.86
CA LEU A 35 -7.29 9.58 -5.26
C LEU A 35 -8.31 8.45 -5.41
N LEU A 36 -8.32 7.49 -4.47
CA LEU A 36 -9.16 6.28 -4.56
C LEU A 36 -10.46 6.38 -3.76
N MET A 37 -10.53 7.28 -2.78
CA MET A 37 -11.71 7.41 -1.90
C MET A 37 -12.94 7.99 -2.60
N ASP A 38 -14.11 7.68 -2.03
CA ASP A 38 -15.35 8.39 -2.28
C ASP A 38 -15.29 9.76 -1.58
N ALA A 39 -15.36 10.84 -2.35
CA ALA A 39 -15.25 12.20 -1.84
C ALA A 39 -16.36 12.60 -0.84
N ASN A 40 -17.54 11.97 -0.92
CA ASN A 40 -18.65 12.27 -0.02
C ASN A 40 -18.54 11.48 1.30
N LYS A 41 -18.02 10.25 1.24
CA LYS A 41 -17.91 9.37 2.40
C LYS A 41 -16.59 9.54 3.16
N GLY A 42 -15.53 9.96 2.47
CA GLY A 42 -14.18 10.00 3.07
C GLY A 42 -13.55 8.62 3.23
N LEU A 43 -14.04 7.61 2.50
CA LEU A 43 -13.62 6.21 2.59
C LEU A 43 -13.44 5.63 1.19
N ILE A 44 -12.54 4.67 1.03
CA ILE A 44 -12.44 3.88 -0.20
C ILE A 44 -13.53 2.82 -0.17
N THR A 45 -14.49 2.94 -1.06
CA THR A 45 -15.54 1.94 -1.27
C THR A 45 -15.26 1.12 -2.51
N PHE A 46 -15.95 -0.01 -2.70
CA PHE A 46 -15.81 -0.80 -3.92
C PHE A 46 -16.06 0.01 -5.19
N GLU A 47 -17.10 0.85 -5.17
CA GLU A 47 -17.47 1.68 -6.31
C GLU A 47 -16.41 2.76 -6.58
N SER A 48 -15.93 3.45 -5.54
CA SER A 48 -14.92 4.50 -5.70
C SER A 48 -13.58 3.91 -6.14
N LEU A 49 -13.17 2.78 -5.56
CA LEU A 49 -11.94 2.09 -5.93
C LEU A 49 -11.98 1.67 -7.40
N LYS A 50 -13.07 1.00 -7.82
CA LYS A 50 -13.25 0.57 -9.23
C LYS A 50 -13.23 1.74 -10.20
N MET A 51 -13.98 2.80 -9.90
CA MET A 51 -14.07 3.98 -10.77
C MET A 51 -12.73 4.70 -10.86
N ASN A 52 -12.08 4.96 -9.72
CA ASN A 52 -10.85 5.73 -9.66
C ASN A 52 -9.66 4.94 -10.23
N CYS A 53 -9.57 3.63 -10.03
CA CYS A 53 -8.58 2.79 -10.70
C CYS A 53 -8.72 2.87 -12.23
N CYS A 54 -9.95 2.79 -12.74
CA CYS A 54 -10.22 2.95 -14.18
C CYS A 54 -9.83 4.35 -14.69
N LEU A 55 -10.10 5.41 -13.93
CA LEU A 55 -9.70 6.78 -14.27
C LEU A 55 -8.18 6.97 -14.29
N LEU A 56 -7.45 6.25 -13.44
CA LEU A 56 -5.99 6.23 -13.42
C LEU A 56 -5.38 5.34 -14.52
N GLY A 57 -6.21 4.68 -15.34
CA GLY A 57 -5.78 3.78 -16.39
C GLY A 57 -5.28 2.42 -15.88
N LEU A 58 -5.66 2.04 -14.66
CA LEU A 58 -5.34 0.75 -14.07
C LEU A 58 -6.45 -0.25 -14.39
N GLU A 59 -6.09 -1.33 -15.07
CA GLU A 59 -7.00 -2.46 -15.32
C GLU A 59 -6.91 -3.45 -14.15
N VAL A 60 -7.87 -3.37 -13.24
CA VAL A 60 -7.98 -4.26 -12.08
C VAL A 60 -9.31 -4.99 -12.13
N ARG A 61 -9.31 -6.30 -11.87
CA ARG A 61 -10.54 -7.10 -11.96
C ARG A 61 -11.40 -6.93 -10.71
N ASP A 62 -12.72 -7.09 -10.86
CA ASP A 62 -13.67 -6.93 -9.75
C ASP A 62 -13.36 -7.84 -8.55
N ASP A 63 -12.86 -9.06 -8.79
CA ASP A 63 -12.44 -10.00 -7.74
C ASP A 63 -11.16 -9.55 -7.01
N GLU A 64 -10.22 -8.92 -7.72
CA GLU A 64 -9.02 -8.34 -7.10
C GLU A 64 -9.37 -7.12 -6.24
N LEU A 65 -10.26 -6.25 -6.74
CA LEU A 65 -10.76 -5.10 -5.98
C LEU A 65 -11.51 -5.53 -4.71
N LEU A 66 -12.33 -6.57 -4.83
CA LEU A 66 -13.03 -7.14 -3.69
C LEU A 66 -12.05 -7.76 -2.68
N CYS A 67 -11.03 -8.47 -3.17
CA CYS A 67 -9.98 -9.01 -2.33
C CYS A 67 -9.22 -7.91 -1.58
N MET A 68 -8.90 -6.79 -2.24
CA MET A 68 -8.25 -5.64 -1.60
C MET A 68 -9.08 -5.06 -0.46
N LEU A 69 -10.40 -4.88 -0.66
CA LEU A 69 -11.29 -4.41 0.40
C LEU A 69 -11.36 -5.42 1.54
N MET A 70 -11.63 -6.69 1.24
CA MET A 70 -11.77 -7.73 2.26
C MET A 70 -10.51 -7.93 3.10
N GLU A 71 -9.33 -7.74 2.51
CA GLU A 71 -8.05 -7.89 3.20
C GLU A 71 -7.68 -6.66 4.05
N GLY A 72 -8.14 -5.48 3.63
CA GLY A 72 -7.82 -4.21 4.28
C GLY A 72 -8.86 -3.74 5.30
N ASP A 73 -10.11 -4.17 5.18
CA ASP A 73 -11.24 -3.77 6.04
C ASP A 73 -11.11 -4.48 7.40
N LEU A 74 -10.61 -3.75 8.41
CA LEU A 74 -10.30 -4.31 9.73
C LEU A 74 -11.46 -4.13 10.71
N ASP A 75 -12.34 -3.16 10.47
CA ASP A 75 -13.51 -2.89 11.31
C ASP A 75 -14.82 -3.53 10.78
N GLY A 76 -14.81 -3.99 9.54
CA GLY A 76 -15.90 -4.71 8.90
C GLY A 76 -17.01 -3.81 8.36
N ASP A 77 -16.72 -2.53 8.08
CA ASP A 77 -17.70 -1.58 7.55
C ASP A 77 -17.93 -1.70 6.02
N GLY A 78 -17.13 -2.53 5.35
CA GLY A 78 -17.17 -2.78 3.91
C GLY A 78 -16.45 -1.72 3.07
N ALA A 79 -15.64 -0.86 3.69
CA ALA A 79 -14.83 0.16 3.07
C ALA A 79 -13.43 0.18 3.69
N LEU A 80 -12.54 1.04 3.16
CA LEU A 80 -11.24 1.30 3.80
C LEU A 80 -11.19 2.76 4.23
N ASN A 81 -10.90 2.97 5.49
CA ASN A 81 -10.41 4.26 5.97
C ASN A 81 -8.92 4.43 5.64
N GLN A 82 -8.38 5.62 5.88
CA GLN A 82 -7.00 5.95 5.52
C GLN A 82 -5.98 5.06 6.23
N MET A 83 -6.23 4.71 7.49
CA MET A 83 -5.32 3.88 8.28
C MET A 83 -5.30 2.45 7.75
N GLU A 84 -6.46 1.88 7.46
CA GLU A 84 -6.62 0.55 6.84
C GLU A 84 -5.94 0.46 5.49
N PHE A 85 -6.14 1.46 4.63
CA PHE A 85 -5.47 1.54 3.34
C PHE A 85 -3.96 1.55 3.48
N CYS A 86 -3.41 2.39 4.37
CA CYS A 86 -1.97 2.43 4.62
C CYS A 86 -1.45 1.07 5.11
N ILE A 87 -2.13 0.45 6.07
CA ILE A 87 -1.75 -0.88 6.59
C ILE A 87 -1.77 -1.93 5.46
N LEU A 88 -2.83 -1.95 4.64
CA LEU A 88 -2.95 -2.85 3.51
C LEU A 88 -1.78 -2.68 2.54
N MET A 89 -1.42 -1.43 2.18
CA MET A 89 -0.28 -1.15 1.31
C MET A 89 1.03 -1.68 1.88
N PHE A 90 1.27 -1.53 3.19
CA PHE A 90 2.44 -2.10 3.85
C PHE A 90 2.45 -3.63 3.90
N ARG A 91 1.28 -4.27 3.99
CA ARG A 91 1.14 -5.73 4.03
C ARG A 91 1.32 -6.38 2.66
N ILE A 92 0.94 -5.69 1.59
CA ILE A 92 1.07 -6.18 0.21
C ILE A 92 2.52 -6.11 -0.28
N SER A 93 3.35 -5.22 0.28
CA SER A 93 4.80 -5.17 0.01
C SER A 93 5.49 -6.39 0.66
N PRO A 94 5.90 -7.42 -0.11
CA PRO A 94 6.37 -8.69 0.44
C PRO A 94 7.76 -8.59 1.09
N CYS A 95 8.45 -7.46 0.98
CA CYS A 95 9.81 -7.29 1.52
C CYS A 95 9.86 -6.70 2.94
N LEU A 96 8.72 -6.44 3.58
CA LEU A 96 8.68 -5.94 4.97
C LEU A 96 8.34 -6.99 6.01
N MET A 97 8.03 -8.22 5.60
CA MET A 97 7.85 -9.36 6.50
C MET A 97 8.39 -10.64 5.83
N ASP A 98 9.71 -10.82 5.88
CA ASP A 98 10.31 -12.16 5.77
C ASP A 98 10.50 -12.70 7.20
N ASP A 99 10.05 -13.94 7.40
CA ASP A 99 10.00 -14.62 8.67
C ASP A 99 11.40 -14.75 9.30
N GLY A 100 11.67 -13.94 10.34
CA GLY A 100 12.68 -14.28 11.34
C GLY A 100 14.04 -13.59 11.30
N ASP A 101 14.19 -12.44 10.65
CA ASP A 101 15.35 -11.57 10.94
C ASP A 101 14.95 -10.08 10.89
N SER A 102 15.48 -9.31 11.84
CA SER A 102 15.13 -7.94 12.24
C SER A 102 14.59 -6.93 11.18
N PRO A 103 13.77 -5.92 11.61
CA PRO A 103 13.33 -4.84 10.73
C PRO A 103 14.54 -4.11 10.12
N LYS A 104 14.65 -4.10 8.78
CA LYS A 104 15.75 -3.44 8.05
C LYS A 104 15.63 -1.90 8.00
N PHE A 105 14.76 -1.31 8.82
CA PHE A 105 14.59 0.14 8.93
C PHE A 105 15.56 0.81 9.93
N LEU A 106 16.76 0.27 10.07
CA LEU A 106 17.85 1.02 10.68
C LEU A 106 18.65 1.71 9.58
N PRO A 107 18.79 3.05 9.59
CA PRO A 107 19.72 3.73 8.71
C PRO A 107 21.14 3.31 9.11
N GLN A 108 21.70 2.33 8.42
CA GLN A 108 23.12 2.05 8.46
C GLN A 108 23.82 3.06 7.56
N ASN A 109 24.01 4.29 8.06
CA ASN A 109 25.07 5.22 7.66
C ASN A 109 24.98 6.51 8.52
N VAL A 110 25.26 6.39 9.81
CA VAL A 110 26.00 7.46 10.50
C VAL A 110 27.46 7.05 10.42
N ASP A 111 28.23 7.77 9.60
CA ASP A 111 29.66 7.57 9.42
C ASP A 111 30.37 7.67 10.78
N PRO A 112 31.04 6.62 11.28
CA PRO A 112 31.74 6.66 12.56
C PRO A 112 33.10 7.38 12.48
N MET A 113 33.42 8.06 11.38
CA MET A 113 34.71 8.72 11.17
C MET A 113 34.60 10.24 10.99
N LEU A 114 33.89 10.92 11.90
CA LEU A 114 34.17 12.33 12.20
C LEU A 114 35.15 12.38 13.39
N MET A 115 36.42 12.64 13.09
CA MET A 115 37.46 13.02 14.08
C MET A 115 37.08 14.31 14.82
#